data_AF-A0A932H708-F1
#
_entry.id   AF-A0A932H708-F1
#
_cell.length_a   1.000
_cell.length_b   1.000
_cell.length_c   1.000
_cell.angle_alpha   90.00
_cell.angle_beta   90.00
_cell.angle_gamma   90.00
#
_symmetry.space_group_name_H-M   'P 1'
#
loop_
_entity.id
_entity.type
_entity.pdbx_description
1 polymer ?
#
loop_
_entity_poly.entity_id
_entity_poly.type
_entity_poly.pdbx_seq_one_letter_code
_entity_poly.pdbx_strand_id
1 'polypeptide(L)'
;MGRMLEGRTILTILMLAFELYVVVVGFGYGPNSRIFPVGIGIPTLALTIVALVAVWRPGLLRSADASLGGSSIAVELPADEERENVSYPTARVLRMIGWLLLALAGIALVGFRVTVPVYILLFARLEGRARLLVCTLIALSCWAFTIGYFELFMQTQLFKGIFFGDTLPLLRIRNGKHAPLKGKICGSWHITKRSWRRCVSSSPPMREFTLFRIPLRDF
;
A
#
# COMPACT_ATOMS: atom_id res chain seq x y z
N MET A 1 34.20 4.24 12.33
CA MET A 1 33.04 5.01 12.81
C MET A 1 32.49 6.03 11.81
N GLY A 2 33.31 6.64 10.94
CA GLY A 2 32.83 7.68 9.99
C GLY A 2 31.66 7.28 9.07
N ARG A 3 31.65 6.04 8.54
CA ARG A 3 30.56 5.56 7.65
C ARG A 3 29.18 5.39 8.32
N MET A 4 29.13 5.31 9.66
CA MET A 4 27.84 5.19 10.38
C MET A 4 27.16 6.55 10.57
N LEU A 5 27.90 7.65 10.45
CA LEU A 5 27.41 9.03 10.57
C LEU A 5 27.06 9.65 9.22
N GLU A 6 27.25 8.93 8.12
CA GLU A 6 26.78 9.34 6.81
C GLU A 6 25.25 9.37 6.80
N GLY A 7 24.65 10.50 6.42
CA GLY A 7 23.19 10.69 6.50
C GLY A 7 22.39 9.60 5.78
N ARG A 8 22.95 9.04 4.70
CA ARG A 8 22.38 7.90 3.97
C ARG A 8 22.27 6.64 4.83
N THR A 9 23.31 6.30 5.60
CA THR A 9 23.33 5.11 6.46
C THR A 9 22.32 5.25 7.60
N ILE A 10 22.25 6.44 8.22
CA ILE A 10 21.30 6.73 9.29
C ILE A 10 19.86 6.58 8.79
N LEU A 11 19.53 7.17 7.65
CA LEU A 11 18.19 7.06 7.05
C LEU A 11 17.84 5.61 6.69
N THR A 12 18.79 4.85 6.15
CA THR A 12 18.57 3.44 5.79
C THR A 12 18.31 2.58 7.03
N ILE A 13 19.06 2.78 8.11
CA ILE A 13 18.85 2.09 9.39
C ILE A 13 17.48 2.45 9.98
N LEU A 14 17.08 3.73 9.90
CA LEU A 14 15.77 4.17 10.38
C LEU A 14 14.61 3.55 9.59
N MET A 15 14.73 3.49 8.26
CA MET A 15 13.76 2.79 7.41
C MET A 15 13.70 1.30 7.74
N LEU A 16 14.85 0.64 7.90
CA LEU A 16 14.91 -0.77 8.28
C LEU A 16 14.24 -1.02 9.64
N ALA A 17 14.48 -0.17 10.63
CA ALA A 17 13.85 -0.27 11.94
C ALA A 17 12.32 -0.09 11.88
N PHE A 18 11.85 0.85 11.06
CA PHE A 18 10.43 1.07 10.83
C PHE A 18 9.77 -0.13 10.13
N GLU A 19 10.39 -0.68 9.09
CA GLU A 19 9.91 -1.87 8.39
C GLU A 19 9.85 -3.09 9.32
N LEU A 20 10.90 -3.29 10.12
CA LEU A 20 10.93 -4.36 11.12
C LEU A 20 9.79 -4.18 12.13
N TYR A 21 9.55 -2.96 12.61
CA TYR A 21 8.44 -2.66 13.50
C TYR A 21 7.09 -3.01 12.86
N VAL A 22 6.85 -2.60 11.62
CA VAL A 22 5.60 -2.90 10.89
C VAL A 22 5.42 -4.40 10.70
N VAL A 23 6.48 -5.15 10.38
CA VAL A 23 6.42 -6.61 10.26
C VAL A 23 6.10 -7.28 11.59
N VAL A 24 6.77 -6.87 12.68
CA VAL A 24 6.56 -7.42 14.02
C VAL A 24 5.12 -7.16 14.50
N VAL A 25 4.64 -5.93 14.38
CA VAL A 25 3.24 -5.59 14.71
C VAL A 25 2.27 -6.31 13.77
N GLY A 26 2.66 -6.49 12.51
CA GLY A 26 1.93 -7.23 11.49
C GLY A 26 1.56 -8.66 11.90
N PHE A 27 2.43 -9.35 12.65
CA PHE A 27 2.16 -10.69 13.17
C PHE A 27 1.07 -10.72 14.25
N GLY A 28 0.76 -9.60 14.89
CA GLY A 28 -0.32 -9.49 15.87
C GLY A 28 -1.72 -9.37 15.25
N TYR A 29 -1.82 -9.14 13.93
CA TYR A 29 -3.11 -9.10 13.24
C TYR A 29 -3.68 -10.51 13.01
N GLY A 30 -5.01 -10.59 12.87
CA GLY A 30 -5.70 -11.83 12.55
C GLY A 30 -5.22 -12.48 11.24
N PRO A 31 -5.42 -13.80 11.04
CA PRO A 31 -4.81 -14.57 9.95
C PRO A 31 -5.04 -14.01 8.54
N ASN A 32 -6.20 -13.38 8.31
CA ASN A 32 -6.56 -12.78 7.03
C ASN A 32 -5.97 -11.37 6.85
N SER A 33 -5.80 -10.61 7.93
CA SER A 33 -5.33 -9.21 7.89
C SER A 33 -3.80 -9.09 7.97
N ARG A 34 -3.10 -10.08 8.53
CA ARG A 34 -1.63 -10.09 8.63
C ARG A 34 -0.92 -10.18 7.29
N ILE A 35 -1.61 -10.63 6.23
CA ILE A 35 -0.97 -10.89 4.95
C ILE A 35 -0.49 -9.59 4.30
N PHE A 36 -1.17 -8.48 4.54
CA PHE A 36 -0.74 -7.19 4.02
C PHE A 36 0.58 -6.70 4.65
N PRO A 37 0.67 -6.49 5.99
CA PRO A 37 1.91 -6.03 6.60
C PRO A 37 3.04 -7.06 6.53
N VAL A 38 2.75 -8.35 6.67
CA VAL A 38 3.79 -9.40 6.67
C VAL A 38 4.21 -9.77 5.25
N GLY A 39 3.24 -9.94 4.34
CA GLY A 39 3.51 -10.37 2.97
C GLY A 39 4.24 -9.33 2.13
N ILE A 40 3.97 -8.04 2.35
CA ILE A 40 4.72 -6.94 1.71
C ILE A 40 5.96 -6.59 2.54
N GLY A 41 5.86 -6.63 3.87
CA GLY A 41 6.94 -6.23 4.76
C GLY A 41 8.16 -7.14 4.70
N ILE A 42 8.00 -8.47 4.62
CA ILE A 42 9.13 -9.42 4.52
C ILE A 42 10.01 -9.18 3.28
N PRO A 43 9.47 -9.14 2.04
CA PRO A 43 10.30 -8.90 0.86
C PRO A 43 10.91 -7.50 0.86
N THR A 44 10.19 -6.49 1.38
CA THR A 44 10.74 -5.14 1.54
C THR A 44 11.90 -5.13 2.53
N LEU A 45 11.74 -5.75 3.70
CA LEU A 45 12.78 -5.90 4.72
C LEU A 45 14.02 -6.60 4.15
N ALA A 46 13.83 -7.66 3.37
CA ALA A 46 14.93 -8.36 2.70
C ALA A 46 15.69 -7.44 1.73
N LEU A 47 14.97 -6.68 0.90
CA LEU A 47 15.57 -5.71 -0.03
C LEU A 47 16.29 -4.57 0.71
N THR A 48 15.73 -4.08 1.81
CA THR A 48 16.35 -3.03 2.63
C THR A 48 17.61 -3.53 3.33
N ILE A 49 17.66 -4.79 3.77
CA ILE A 49 18.88 -5.42 4.28
C ILE A 49 19.95 -5.48 3.18
N VAL A 50 19.58 -5.89 1.96
CA VAL A 50 20.50 -5.90 0.81
C VAL A 50 21.00 -4.49 0.50
N ALA A 51 20.13 -3.49 0.54
CA ALA A 51 20.50 -2.09 0.35
C ALA A 51 21.47 -1.59 1.44
N LEU A 52 21.24 -1.96 2.71
CA LEU A 52 22.13 -1.62 3.82
C LEU A 52 23.51 -2.27 3.65
N VAL A 53 23.56 -3.55 3.24
CA VAL A 53 24.81 -4.27 2.95
C VAL A 53 25.56 -3.57 1.80
N ALA A 54 24.84 -3.10 0.80
CA ALA A 54 25.44 -2.40 -0.34
C ALA A 54 26.09 -1.06 0.04
N VAL A 55 25.55 -0.33 1.01
CA VAL A 55 26.18 0.88 1.55
C VAL A 55 27.55 0.55 2.17
N TRP A 56 27.70 -0.61 2.79
CA TRP A 56 28.98 -1.04 3.37
C TRP A 56 29.92 -1.70 2.36
N ARG A 57 29.36 -2.39 1.36
CA ARG A 57 30.07 -3.17 0.33
C ARG A 57 29.54 -2.80 -1.07
N PRO A 58 29.92 -1.64 -1.63
CA PRO A 58 29.41 -1.19 -2.93
C PRO A 58 29.78 -2.11 -4.10
N GLY A 59 30.83 -2.93 -3.94
CA GLY A 59 31.22 -3.93 -4.94
C GLY A 59 30.21 -5.06 -5.17
N LEU A 60 29.29 -5.29 -4.23
CA LEU A 60 28.32 -6.40 -4.33
C LEU A 60 27.14 -6.10 -5.27
N LEU A 61 26.72 -4.83 -5.36
CA LEU A 61 25.60 -4.43 -6.22
C LEU A 61 26.02 -4.08 -7.65
N ARG A 62 27.29 -3.77 -7.90
CA ARG A 62 27.79 -3.39 -9.22
C ARG A 62 27.57 -4.49 -10.28
N SER A 63 27.47 -5.75 -9.86
CA SER A 63 27.12 -6.89 -10.72
C SER A 63 25.60 -7.14 -10.83
N ALA A 64 24.82 -6.76 -9.82
CA ALA A 64 23.36 -6.91 -9.83
C ALA A 64 22.67 -5.84 -10.69
N ASP A 65 23.16 -4.59 -10.65
CA ASP A 65 22.64 -3.48 -11.48
C ASP A 65 22.83 -3.75 -12.98
N ALA A 66 23.91 -4.43 -13.37
CA ALA A 66 24.17 -4.80 -14.76
C ALA A 66 23.22 -5.89 -15.29
N SER A 67 22.65 -6.73 -14.40
CA SER A 67 21.83 -7.88 -14.79
C SER A 67 20.32 -7.65 -14.69
N LEU A 68 19.87 -6.65 -13.92
CA LEU A 68 18.45 -6.38 -13.67
C LEU A 68 17.77 -5.43 -14.68
N GLY A 69 18.44 -5.08 -15.78
CA GLY A 69 17.78 -4.45 -16.94
C GLY A 69 17.12 -3.09 -16.65
N GLY A 70 17.57 -2.40 -15.60
CA GLY A 70 17.07 -1.09 -15.17
C GLY A 70 17.62 0.07 -15.99
N SER A 71 17.44 0.03 -17.32
CA SER A 71 17.60 1.22 -18.16
C SER A 71 16.48 2.22 -17.84
N SER A 72 16.59 2.97 -16.73
CA SER A 72 16.08 4.34 -16.51
C SER A 72 15.72 4.72 -15.05
N ILE A 73 16.32 4.11 -14.02
CA ILE A 73 16.50 4.80 -12.72
C ILE A 73 17.94 4.66 -12.27
N ALA A 74 18.87 4.83 -13.22
CA ALA A 74 20.15 5.43 -12.92
C ALA A 74 19.86 6.91 -12.61
N VAL A 75 19.38 7.19 -11.39
CA VAL A 75 19.90 8.37 -10.70
C VAL A 75 21.32 7.97 -10.32
N GLU A 76 22.23 8.00 -11.29
CA GLU A 76 23.63 8.30 -10.98
C GLU A 76 23.55 9.69 -10.33
N LEU A 77 23.42 9.72 -9.01
CA LEU A 77 23.98 10.80 -8.24
C LEU A 77 25.49 10.56 -8.32
N PRO A 78 26.24 11.30 -9.16
CA PRO A 78 27.69 11.30 -9.02
C PRO A 78 27.98 11.67 -7.57
N ALA A 79 28.77 10.81 -6.92
CA ALA A 79 29.23 11.05 -5.57
C ALA A 79 30.03 12.36 -5.57
N ASP A 80 29.44 13.36 -4.90
CA ASP A 80 30.11 14.44 -4.19
C ASP A 80 30.78 15.63 -4.94
N GLU A 81 30.71 15.79 -6.27
CA GLU A 81 31.29 17.02 -6.90
C GLU A 81 30.43 17.85 -7.88
N GLU A 82 29.19 17.47 -8.26
CA GLU A 82 28.39 18.27 -9.21
C GLU A 82 26.96 18.61 -8.72
N ARG A 83 26.82 18.99 -7.45
CA ARG A 83 25.52 19.44 -6.91
C ARG A 83 25.10 20.86 -7.29
N GLU A 84 25.92 21.64 -8.01
CA GLU A 84 25.67 23.08 -8.11
C GLU A 84 24.79 23.53 -9.29
N ASN A 85 24.70 22.83 -10.43
CA ASN A 85 23.90 23.36 -11.56
C ASN A 85 23.39 22.28 -12.55
N VAL A 86 22.86 21.16 -12.07
CA VAL A 86 22.03 20.32 -12.94
C VAL A 86 20.67 21.01 -13.09
N SER A 87 20.59 21.95 -14.04
CA SER A 87 19.33 22.57 -14.45
C SER A 87 18.45 21.49 -15.07
N TYR A 88 17.61 20.87 -14.24
CA TYR A 88 16.61 19.92 -14.72
C TYR A 88 15.70 20.70 -15.66
N PRO A 89 15.61 20.33 -16.96
CA PRO A 89 14.75 21.03 -17.88
C PRO A 89 13.31 20.95 -17.35
N THR A 90 12.72 22.09 -17.04
CA THR A 90 11.36 22.22 -16.48
C THR A 90 10.34 21.43 -17.31
N ALA A 91 10.57 21.31 -18.62
CA ALA A 91 9.79 20.49 -19.53
C ALA A 91 9.73 19.00 -19.15
N ARG A 92 10.82 18.41 -18.64
CA ARG A 92 10.85 17.00 -18.21
C ARG A 92 10.02 16.79 -16.96
N VAL A 93 10.13 17.71 -15.99
CA VAL A 93 9.35 17.67 -14.76
C VAL A 93 7.86 17.82 -15.07
N LEU A 94 7.50 18.77 -15.93
CA LEU A 94 6.12 18.99 -16.35
C LEU A 94 5.55 17.76 -17.09
N ARG A 95 6.37 17.09 -17.91
CA ARG A 95 5.98 15.84 -18.58
C ARG A 95 5.71 14.72 -17.57
N MET A 96 6.54 14.57 -16.53
CA MET A 96 6.33 13.57 -15.48
C MET A 96 5.05 13.85 -14.68
N ILE A 97 4.81 15.12 -14.33
CA ILE A 97 3.55 15.55 -13.70
C ILE A 97 2.36 15.26 -14.62
N GLY A 98 2.48 15.52 -15.91
CA GLY A 98 1.46 15.21 -16.91
C GLY A 98 1.10 13.72 -16.96
N TRP A 99 2.10 12.83 -16.90
CA TRP A 99 1.87 11.39 -16.83
C TRP A 99 1.15 10.98 -15.54
N LEU A 100 1.54 11.55 -14.40
CA LEU A 100 0.87 11.28 -13.12
C LEU A 100 -0.60 11.72 -13.14
N LEU A 101 -0.88 12.90 -13.68
CA LEU A 101 -2.24 13.41 -13.85
C LEU A 101 -3.05 12.56 -14.84
N LEU A 102 -2.43 12.10 -15.92
CA LEU A 102 -3.06 11.20 -16.89
C LEU A 102 -3.43 9.86 -16.25
N ALA A 103 -2.54 9.28 -15.43
CA ALA A 103 -2.83 8.06 -14.68
C ALA A 103 -4.03 8.27 -13.73
N LEU A 104 -4.03 9.38 -12.99
CA LEU A 104 -5.11 9.72 -12.07
C LEU A 104 -6.44 9.92 -12.80
N ALA A 105 -6.44 10.67 -13.90
CA ALA A 105 -7.62 10.90 -14.73
C ALA A 105 -8.14 9.60 -15.33
N GLY A 106 -7.25 8.74 -15.83
CA GLY A 106 -7.63 7.42 -16.35
C GLY A 106 -8.30 6.56 -15.29
N ILE A 107 -7.73 6.51 -14.08
CA ILE A 107 -8.29 5.73 -12.97
C ILE A 107 -9.68 6.27 -12.60
N ALA A 108 -9.86 7.59 -12.59
CA ALA A 108 -11.16 8.20 -12.30
C ALA A 108 -12.22 7.90 -13.39
N LEU A 109 -11.84 7.94 -14.66
CA LEU A 109 -12.75 7.75 -15.79
C LEU A 109 -13.08 6.27 -16.01
N VAL A 110 -12.07 5.43 -16.21
CA VAL A 110 -12.18 4.04 -16.68
C VAL A 110 -12.09 3.04 -15.54
N GLY A 111 -11.53 3.43 -14.39
CA GLY A 111 -11.31 2.55 -13.25
C GLY A 111 -9.90 1.95 -13.24
N PHE A 112 -9.55 1.32 -12.11
CA PHE A 112 -8.18 0.85 -11.85
C PHE A 112 -7.79 -0.34 -12.74
N ARG A 113 -8.73 -1.25 -13.01
CA ARG A 113 -8.49 -2.54 -13.70
C ARG A 113 -7.92 -2.39 -15.11
N VAL A 114 -8.36 -1.39 -15.86
CA VAL A 114 -7.94 -1.15 -17.24
C VAL A 114 -6.86 -0.06 -17.31
N THR A 115 -6.94 0.96 -16.45
CA THR A 115 -6.00 2.08 -16.52
C THR A 115 -4.57 1.68 -16.22
N VAL A 116 -4.32 0.84 -15.21
CA VAL A 116 -2.96 0.43 -14.83
C VAL A 116 -2.18 -0.23 -15.96
N PRO A 117 -2.67 -1.29 -16.62
CA PRO A 117 -1.91 -1.92 -17.72
C PRO A 117 -1.76 -1.01 -18.92
N VAL A 118 -2.79 -0.21 -19.26
CA VAL A 118 -2.72 0.74 -20.37
C VAL A 118 -1.68 1.82 -20.09
N TYR A 119 -1.66 2.36 -18.86
CA TYR A 119 -0.68 3.35 -18.43
C TYR A 119 0.75 2.81 -18.47
N ILE A 120 0.99 1.61 -17.93
CA ILE A 120 2.32 0.97 -17.95
C ILE A 120 2.78 0.77 -19.39
N LEU A 121 1.89 0.29 -20.27
CA LEU A 121 2.20 0.08 -21.68
C LEU A 121 2.55 1.41 -22.38
N LEU A 122 1.72 2.45 -22.20
CA LEU A 122 1.96 3.78 -22.77
C LEU A 122 3.28 4.37 -22.28
N PHE A 123 3.50 4.34 -20.97
CA PHE A 123 4.67 4.91 -20.32
C PHE A 123 5.96 4.19 -20.76
N ALA A 124 5.97 2.86 -20.71
CA ALA A 124 7.12 2.06 -21.13
C ALA A 124 7.43 2.25 -22.62
N ARG A 125 6.39 2.41 -23.46
CA ARG A 125 6.56 2.59 -24.90
C ARG A 125 7.08 3.98 -25.28
N LEU A 126 6.60 5.03 -24.61
CA LEU A 126 6.89 6.42 -24.97
C LEU A 126 8.16 6.92 -24.28
N GLU A 127 8.32 6.68 -22.99
CA GLU A 127 9.49 7.14 -22.24
C GLU A 127 10.62 6.11 -22.28
N GLY A 128 10.29 4.82 -22.14
CA GLY A 128 11.28 3.74 -22.10
C GLY A 128 11.80 3.30 -23.47
N ARG A 129 11.14 3.68 -24.57
CA ARG A 129 11.45 3.25 -25.96
C ARG A 129 11.72 1.73 -26.09
N ALA A 130 11.13 0.93 -25.20
CA ALA A 130 11.37 -0.50 -25.15
C ALA A 130 10.65 -1.22 -26.31
N ARG A 131 11.09 -2.45 -26.61
CA ARG A 131 10.45 -3.30 -27.63
C ARG A 131 9.02 -3.61 -27.20
N LEU A 132 8.07 -3.47 -28.14
CA LEU A 132 6.63 -3.66 -27.87
C LEU A 132 6.32 -4.99 -27.19
N LEU A 133 7.00 -6.07 -27.56
CA LEU A 133 6.83 -7.40 -26.95
C LEU A 133 7.13 -7.41 -25.45
N VAL A 134 8.19 -6.72 -25.03
CA VAL A 134 8.57 -6.63 -23.61
C VAL A 134 7.55 -5.78 -22.86
N CYS A 135 7.13 -4.65 -23.44
CA CYS A 135 6.09 -3.80 -22.85
C CYS A 135 4.77 -4.56 -22.67
N THR A 136 4.32 -5.31 -23.67
CA THR A 136 3.08 -6.08 -23.59
C THR A 136 3.19 -7.20 -22.55
N LEU A 137 4.34 -7.86 -22.45
CA LEU A 137 4.53 -8.93 -21.46
C LEU A 137 4.52 -8.39 -20.04
N ILE A 138 5.18 -7.25 -19.79
CA ILE A 138 5.15 -6.57 -18.48
C ILE A 138 3.74 -6.08 -18.15
N ALA A 139 3.06 -5.43 -19.10
CA ALA A 139 1.70 -4.92 -18.90
C ALA A 139 0.71 -6.06 -18.60
N LEU A 140 0.80 -7.18 -19.33
CA LEU A 140 -0.05 -8.36 -19.13
C LEU A 140 0.25 -9.05 -17.80
N SER A 141 1.53 -9.17 -17.43
CA SER A 141 1.94 -9.70 -16.12
C SER A 141 1.43 -8.82 -14.98
N CYS A 142 1.55 -7.50 -15.09
CA CYS A 142 1.06 -6.57 -14.07
C CYS A 142 -0.47 -6.60 -13.97
N TRP A 143 -1.16 -6.72 -15.11
CA TRP A 143 -2.62 -6.87 -15.14
C TRP A 143 -3.10 -8.16 -14.48
N ALA A 144 -2.49 -9.30 -14.84
CA ALA A 144 -2.80 -10.60 -14.25
C ALA A 144 -2.52 -10.60 -12.74
N PHE A 145 -1.38 -10.03 -12.32
CA PHE A 145 -1.05 -9.86 -10.91
C PHE A 145 -2.08 -9.00 -10.18
N THR A 146 -2.50 -7.88 -10.77
CA THR A 146 -3.51 -6.98 -10.18
C THR A 146 -4.84 -7.70 -9.99
N ILE A 147 -5.34 -8.38 -11.03
CA ILE A 147 -6.58 -9.16 -10.92
C ILE A 147 -6.45 -10.26 -9.87
N GLY A 148 -5.37 -11.04 -9.93
CA GLY A 148 -5.12 -12.11 -8.95
C GLY A 148 -5.07 -11.57 -7.53
N TYR A 149 -4.31 -10.51 -7.29
CA TYR A 149 -4.17 -9.93 -5.95
C TYR A 149 -5.50 -9.39 -5.43
N PHE A 150 -6.25 -8.63 -6.21
CA PHE A 150 -7.46 -8.00 -5.66
C PHE A 150 -8.67 -8.93 -5.62
N GLU A 151 -8.90 -9.73 -6.66
CA GLU A 151 -10.07 -10.62 -6.72
C GLU A 151 -9.87 -11.87 -5.87
N LEU A 152 -8.70 -12.51 -5.96
CA LEU A 152 -8.44 -13.74 -5.21
C LEU A 152 -8.08 -13.45 -3.75
N PHE A 153 -7.23 -12.43 -3.54
CA PHE A 153 -6.62 -12.23 -2.22
C PHE A 153 -7.46 -11.34 -1.31
N MET A 154 -7.95 -10.21 -1.83
CA MET A 154 -8.72 -9.25 -1.02
C MET A 154 -10.24 -9.42 -1.11
N GLN A 155 -10.76 -10.15 -2.10
CA GLN A 155 -12.21 -10.27 -2.37
C GLN A 155 -12.93 -8.91 -2.41
N THR A 156 -12.22 -7.83 -2.79
CA THR A 156 -12.78 -6.48 -2.85
C THR A 156 -13.12 -6.10 -4.29
N GLN A 157 -14.25 -5.43 -4.49
CA GLN A 157 -14.58 -4.91 -5.82
C GLN A 157 -13.78 -3.64 -6.08
N LEU A 158 -12.90 -3.70 -7.10
CA LEU A 158 -12.20 -2.53 -7.58
C LEU A 158 -13.17 -1.53 -8.17
N PHE A 159 -12.91 -0.25 -7.89
CA PHE A 159 -13.66 0.86 -8.45
C PHE A 159 -13.71 0.76 -9.98
N LYS A 160 -14.92 0.62 -10.53
CA LYS A 160 -15.15 0.38 -11.96
C LYS A 160 -15.05 1.65 -12.80
N GLY A 161 -14.88 2.82 -12.20
CA GLY A 161 -14.77 4.09 -12.94
C GLY A 161 -16.13 4.75 -13.18
N ILE A 162 -16.10 6.07 -13.38
CA ILE A 162 -17.30 6.88 -13.60
C ILE A 162 -18.06 6.42 -14.85
N PHE A 163 -17.35 5.96 -15.88
CA PHE A 163 -17.96 5.52 -17.14
C PHE A 163 -18.87 4.30 -16.98
N PHE A 164 -18.66 3.52 -15.92
CA PHE A 164 -19.46 2.34 -15.58
C PHE A 164 -20.55 2.64 -14.53
N GLY A 165 -20.79 3.92 -14.23
CA GLY A 165 -21.87 4.37 -13.34
C GLY A 165 -21.51 4.40 -11.85
N ASP A 166 -20.25 4.14 -11.49
CA ASP A 166 -19.79 4.24 -10.10
C ASP A 166 -19.47 5.70 -9.75
N THR A 167 -20.28 6.29 -8.85
CA THR A 167 -19.98 7.61 -8.28
C THR A 167 -18.76 7.52 -7.37
N LEU A 168 -17.84 8.47 -7.50
CA LEU A 168 -16.63 8.57 -6.67
C LEU A 168 -16.94 8.34 -5.18
N PRO A 169 -16.18 7.50 -4.46
CA PRO A 169 -16.44 7.19 -3.05
C PRO A 169 -16.44 8.45 -2.16
N LEU A 170 -15.70 9.50 -2.54
CA LEU A 170 -15.69 10.78 -1.82
C LEU A 170 -17.04 11.50 -1.84
N LEU A 171 -17.83 11.36 -2.92
CA LEU A 171 -19.17 11.92 -3.00
C LEU A 171 -20.19 11.09 -2.21
N ARG A 172 -19.96 9.78 -2.05
CA ARG A 172 -20.81 8.91 -1.23
C ARG A 172 -20.77 9.28 0.26
N ILE A 173 -19.62 9.72 0.78
CA ILE A 173 -19.48 10.16 2.18
C ILE A 173 -20.23 11.49 2.42
N ARG A 174 -20.22 12.42 1.46
CA ARG A 174 -20.90 13.72 1.58
C ARG A 174 -22.43 13.61 1.47
N ASN A 175 -22.93 12.66 0.68
CA ASN A 175 -24.37 12.43 0.49
C ASN A 175 -24.96 11.40 1.48
N GLY A 176 -24.37 11.25 2.67
CA GLY A 176 -24.88 10.45 3.78
C GLY A 176 -26.21 10.95 4.35
N LYS A 177 -27.24 11.13 3.53
CA LYS A 177 -28.62 10.96 3.98
C LYS A 177 -28.78 9.47 4.25
N HIS A 178 -28.78 9.14 5.53
CA HIS A 178 -29.05 7.83 6.09
C HIS A 178 -30.06 7.06 5.23
N ALA A 179 -29.58 6.09 4.45
CA ALA A 179 -30.46 5.05 3.95
C ALA A 179 -31.02 4.35 5.19
N PRO A 180 -32.33 4.41 5.48
CA PRO A 180 -32.89 3.71 6.61
C PRO A 180 -32.59 2.24 6.39
N LEU A 181 -31.78 1.66 7.27
CA LEU A 181 -31.64 0.23 7.41
C LEU A 181 -33.04 -0.32 7.69
N LYS A 182 -33.77 -0.68 6.63
CA LYS A 182 -34.95 -1.55 6.68
C LYS A 182 -34.46 -2.97 6.95
N GLY A 183 -33.75 -3.14 8.07
CA GLY A 183 -33.63 -4.41 8.72
C GLY A 183 -35.03 -4.75 9.23
N LYS A 184 -35.75 -5.59 8.49
CA LYS A 184 -36.74 -6.48 9.08
C LYS A 184 -35.98 -7.35 10.08
N ILE A 185 -35.75 -6.82 11.27
CA ILE A 185 -35.64 -7.63 12.47
C ILE A 185 -37.06 -8.16 12.63
N CYS A 186 -37.30 -9.35 12.06
CA CYS A 186 -38.46 -10.16 12.33
C CYS A 186 -38.29 -10.72 13.75
N GLY A 187 -38.34 -9.81 14.72
CA GLY A 187 -38.45 -10.07 16.15
C GLY A 187 -39.72 -9.37 16.57
N SER A 188 -40.81 -10.13 16.55
CA SER A 188 -42.13 -9.75 17.05
C SER A 188 -42.03 -9.18 18.47
N TRP A 189 -41.94 -7.85 18.60
CA TRP A 189 -42.19 -7.15 19.84
C TRP A 189 -43.70 -6.91 19.95
N HIS A 190 -44.41 -7.89 20.50
CA HIS A 190 -45.71 -7.63 21.10
C HIS A 190 -45.50 -6.74 22.33
N ILE A 191 -45.57 -5.42 22.12
CA ILE A 191 -45.63 -4.43 23.20
C ILE A 191 -47.09 -4.39 23.68
N THR A 192 -47.44 -5.29 24.59
CA THR A 192 -48.64 -5.15 25.42
C THR A 192 -48.35 -4.09 26.49
N LYS A 193 -49.02 -2.94 26.36
CA LYS A 193 -49.04 -1.84 27.32
C LYS A 193 -49.60 -2.29 28.68
N ARG A 194 -48.79 -2.88 29.59
CA ARG A 194 -49.10 -2.98 31.04
C ARG A 194 -47.95 -3.62 31.84
N SER A 195 -46.88 -2.87 32.12
CA SER A 195 -46.12 -2.98 33.39
C SER A 195 -44.94 -2.02 33.42
N TRP A 196 -45.21 -0.74 33.67
CA TRP A 196 -44.20 0.25 34.03
C TRP A 196 -44.00 0.28 35.56
N ARG A 197 -43.54 -0.82 36.17
CA ARG A 197 -43.02 -0.79 37.56
C ARG A 197 -41.90 -1.83 37.73
N ARG A 198 -40.78 -1.36 38.28
CA ARG A 198 -39.56 -2.08 38.75
C ARG A 198 -38.60 -2.59 37.67
N CYS A 199 -37.56 -1.79 37.43
CA CYS A 199 -36.18 -2.24 37.60
C CYS A 199 -35.37 -1.07 38.19
N VAL A 200 -35.45 -0.99 39.52
CA VAL A 200 -34.61 -0.22 40.42
C VAL A 200 -33.24 -0.91 40.52
N SER A 201 -32.19 -0.09 40.50
CA SER A 201 -30.81 -0.32 40.98
C SER A 201 -30.33 -1.77 41.20
N SER A 202 -29.32 -2.17 40.41
CA SER A 202 -28.24 -3.03 40.93
C SER A 202 -26.95 -2.71 40.17
N SER A 203 -26.17 -1.81 40.74
CA SER A 203 -24.75 -1.64 40.44
C SER A 203 -24.02 -2.95 40.78
N PRO A 204 -23.22 -3.54 39.90
CA PRO A 204 -22.25 -4.55 40.32
C PRO A 204 -21.07 -3.86 41.05
N PRO A 205 -20.56 -4.43 42.14
CA PRO A 205 -19.41 -3.88 42.84
C PRO A 205 -18.15 -3.98 41.96
N MET A 206 -17.38 -2.88 41.90
CA MET A 206 -15.98 -2.92 41.50
C MET A 206 -15.28 -4.00 42.31
N ARG A 207 -14.81 -5.06 41.64
CA ARG A 207 -13.75 -5.91 42.16
C ARG A 207 -12.48 -5.60 41.39
N GLU A 208 -11.44 -5.37 42.17
CA GLU A 208 -10.04 -5.29 41.79
C GLU A 208 -9.69 -6.21 40.62
N PHE A 209 -9.25 -5.62 39.51
CA PHE A 209 -8.50 -6.36 38.50
C PHE A 209 -7.03 -6.32 38.88
N THR A 210 -6.67 -7.24 39.77
CA THR A 210 -5.32 -7.62 40.12
C THR A 210 -4.61 -8.14 38.87
N LEU A 211 -3.53 -7.47 38.48
CA LEU A 211 -2.29 -8.04 37.97
C LEU A 211 -2.19 -9.57 38.21
N PHE A 212 -2.34 -10.44 37.18
CA PHE A 212 -1.58 -11.70 37.10
C PHE A 212 -1.75 -12.49 35.79
N ARG A 213 -0.59 -12.88 35.26
CA ARG A 213 -0.24 -14.06 34.44
C ARG A 213 -0.94 -14.29 33.10
N ILE A 214 -0.18 -13.98 32.06
CA ILE A 214 -0.18 -14.68 30.76
C ILE A 214 0.32 -16.12 30.99
N PRO A 215 -0.46 -17.17 30.71
CA PRO A 215 0.09 -18.50 30.50
C PRO A 215 0.50 -18.60 29.03
N LEU A 216 1.82 -18.62 28.79
CA LEU A 216 2.36 -19.24 27.58
C LEU A 216 1.96 -20.72 27.62
N ARG A 217 1.06 -21.11 26.72
CA ARG A 217 0.77 -22.50 26.42
C ARG A 217 0.80 -22.65 24.91
N ASP A 218 1.92 -23.21 24.46
CA ASP A 218 2.11 -24.01 23.26
C ASP A 218 1.36 -23.55 22.01
N PHE A 219 1.95 -22.58 21.30
CA PHE A 219 1.82 -22.42 19.85
C PHE A 219 3.12 -21.87 19.28
#